data_AF-A0A2E7UYE5-F1
#
_entry.id   AF-A0A2E7UYE5-F1
#
_cell.length_a   1.000
_cell.length_b   1.000
_cell.length_c   1.000
_cell.angle_alpha   90.00
_cell.angle_beta   90.00
_cell.angle_gamma   90.00
#
_symmetry.space_group_name_H-M   'P 1'
#
loop_
_entity.id
_entity.type
_entity.pdbx_description
1 polymer ?
#
loop_
_entity_poly.entity_id
_entity_poly.type
_entity_poly.pdbx_seq_one_letter_code
_entity_poly.pdbx_strand_id
1 'polypeptide(L)'
;MRPIVPLTLLLALPAHAKRPDAPTAAKVPSIEEVVAAEGFTPTPSQSEIYKPGAVLVPNGRGGHDVVVSSCIDAEPDIAIMSQSSIATTLAGGVSARLGVARGAVSAGVEKRLSFVDPEQRTIALGDLVPNDDCLAKVDRAGKLQDLSQAIVMHDVLVAIIKNTVCTKADASGGVVALGAAEASAYSECVQESDGQVPLGYKAVPLDKVLAVSGSSAASASGVAAIEIGPVTERGEAEVEVGGDVDFAELARRAAQAKAVREAKEAELAAEAERIAAEQQAAIKALAAERARLEEQERVAAAALEAAQRERIAKARETLLTKAAADLAQVRPLLHSELSDETKPVLQAYVDKWGDAKVRVDDLVEEVKIPGVVVVLHHLNRDELSTADEFAAMFELRLAEEELCDQEARRAGATLRMADREALDAALQSKYASSWQRLQETVNQDCVWPAVPGHAVR
;
A
#
# COMPACT_ATOMS: atom_id res chain seq x y z
N MET A 1 -37.50 -49.37 37.51
CA MET A 1 -36.66 -49.91 36.42
C MET A 1 -37.44 -49.77 35.12
N ARG A 2 -37.02 -48.88 34.21
CA ARG A 2 -37.63 -48.70 32.87
C ARG A 2 -36.54 -48.97 31.82
N PRO A 3 -36.82 -49.68 30.73
CA PRO A 3 -35.80 -50.03 29.73
C PRO A 3 -35.56 -48.85 28.78
N ILE A 4 -34.30 -48.66 28.41
CA ILE A 4 -33.83 -47.71 27.40
C ILE A 4 -33.82 -48.44 26.06
N VAL A 5 -34.53 -47.89 25.06
CA VAL A 5 -34.49 -48.32 23.66
C VAL A 5 -33.52 -47.40 22.92
N PRO A 6 -32.53 -47.91 22.16
CA PRO A 6 -31.64 -47.07 21.37
C PRO A 6 -32.31 -46.72 20.03
N LEU A 7 -32.42 -45.42 19.77
CA LEU A 7 -32.90 -44.85 18.52
C LEU A 7 -31.73 -44.72 17.55
N THR A 8 -31.61 -45.66 16.61
CA THR A 8 -30.59 -45.66 15.56
C THR A 8 -31.01 -44.69 14.45
N LEU A 9 -30.42 -43.50 14.40
CA LEU A 9 -30.66 -42.49 13.37
C LEU A 9 -29.72 -42.75 12.17
N LEU A 10 -30.25 -43.38 11.11
CA LEU A 10 -29.59 -43.53 9.80
C LEU A 10 -29.72 -42.22 9.01
N LEU A 11 -28.66 -41.42 8.99
CA LEU A 11 -28.51 -40.26 8.11
C LEU A 11 -28.15 -40.72 6.70
N ALA A 12 -29.13 -40.73 5.80
CA ALA A 12 -28.92 -40.89 4.37
C ALA A 12 -28.36 -39.59 3.78
N LEU A 13 -27.06 -39.58 3.45
CA LEU A 13 -26.42 -38.50 2.69
C LEU A 13 -26.83 -38.62 1.21
N PRO A 14 -27.34 -37.56 0.58
CA PRO A 14 -27.68 -37.59 -0.84
C PRO A 14 -26.39 -37.69 -1.67
N ALA A 15 -26.29 -38.78 -2.44
CA ALA A 15 -25.23 -39.00 -3.40
C ALA A 15 -25.34 -38.01 -4.58
N HIS A 16 -24.24 -37.32 -4.86
CA HIS A 16 -23.86 -36.75 -6.16
C HIS A 16 -24.88 -35.86 -6.88
N ALA A 17 -25.07 -34.65 -6.37
CA ALA A 17 -25.48 -33.53 -7.23
C ALA A 17 -24.31 -33.20 -8.19
N LYS A 18 -24.50 -33.48 -9.49
CA LYS A 18 -23.57 -33.13 -10.57
C LYS A 18 -23.37 -31.62 -10.57
N ARG A 19 -22.19 -31.14 -10.15
CA ARG A 19 -21.84 -29.72 -10.11
C ARG A 19 -21.96 -29.17 -11.54
N PRO A 20 -22.74 -28.11 -11.80
CA PRO A 20 -22.83 -27.51 -13.13
C PRO A 20 -21.42 -27.09 -13.57
N ASP A 21 -21.08 -27.38 -14.83
CA ASP A 21 -19.78 -27.02 -15.42
C ASP A 21 -19.56 -25.52 -15.21
N ALA A 22 -18.60 -25.18 -14.34
CA ALA A 22 -18.27 -23.81 -14.06
C ALA A 22 -17.75 -23.17 -15.36
N PRO A 23 -18.15 -21.93 -15.69
CA PRO A 23 -17.63 -21.23 -16.85
C PRO A 23 -16.09 -21.23 -16.77
N THR A 24 -15.45 -21.80 -17.79
CA THR A 24 -13.98 -21.82 -17.91
C THR A 24 -13.46 -20.40 -17.72
N ALA A 25 -12.72 -20.18 -16.64
CA ALA A 25 -12.15 -18.88 -16.34
C ALA A 25 -11.36 -18.39 -17.56
N ALA A 26 -11.54 -17.12 -17.95
CA ALA A 26 -10.80 -16.53 -19.05
C ALA A 26 -9.30 -16.68 -18.78
N LYS A 27 -8.58 -17.28 -19.74
CA LYS A 27 -7.13 -17.50 -19.65
C LYS A 27 -6.45 -16.15 -19.45
N VAL A 28 -5.72 -16.00 -18.34
CA VAL A 28 -4.90 -14.80 -18.10
C VAL A 28 -3.71 -14.85 -19.07
N PRO A 29 -3.47 -13.80 -19.87
CA PRO A 29 -2.35 -13.78 -20.78
C PRO A 29 -1.04 -13.71 -20.02
N SER A 30 -0.01 -14.36 -20.55
CA SER A 30 1.34 -14.28 -19.99
C SER A 30 1.99 -12.94 -20.29
N ILE A 31 2.91 -12.50 -19.44
CA ILE A 31 3.64 -11.25 -19.66
C ILE A 31 4.39 -11.26 -21.01
N GLU A 32 4.95 -12.41 -21.39
CA GLU A 32 5.65 -12.58 -22.66
C GLU A 32 4.71 -12.44 -23.86
N GLU A 33 3.49 -13.00 -23.78
CA GLU A 33 2.47 -12.86 -24.83
C GLU A 33 2.05 -11.39 -25.00
N VAL A 34 1.86 -10.66 -23.89
CA VAL A 34 1.45 -9.24 -23.92
C VAL A 34 2.56 -8.35 -24.48
N VAL A 35 3.80 -8.53 -24.01
CA VAL A 35 4.96 -7.75 -24.46
C VAL A 35 5.28 -8.03 -25.93
N ALA A 36 5.22 -9.30 -26.35
CA ALA A 36 5.45 -9.68 -27.74
C ALA A 36 4.38 -9.14 -28.70
N ALA A 37 3.12 -9.03 -28.25
CA ALA A 37 2.03 -8.46 -29.04
C ALA A 37 2.27 -6.98 -29.41
N GLU A 38 2.98 -6.24 -28.56
CA GLU A 38 3.39 -4.85 -28.81
C GLU A 38 4.73 -4.74 -29.60
N GLY A 39 5.26 -5.87 -30.08
CA GLY A 39 6.49 -5.90 -30.87
C GLY A 39 7.78 -5.74 -30.06
N PHE A 40 7.72 -5.95 -28.74
CA PHE A 40 8.90 -5.98 -27.88
C PHE A 40 9.38 -7.43 -27.67
N THR A 41 10.68 -7.61 -27.50
CA THR A 41 11.25 -8.88 -27.05
C THR A 41 11.15 -8.95 -25.52
N PRO A 42 10.52 -9.96 -24.92
CA PRO A 42 10.40 -10.06 -23.46
C PRO A 42 11.77 -10.16 -22.78
N THR A 43 11.91 -9.51 -21.61
CA THR A 43 13.13 -9.62 -20.80
C THR A 43 13.14 -10.96 -20.04
N PRO A 44 14.20 -11.77 -20.17
CA PRO A 44 14.26 -13.09 -19.52
C PRO A 44 14.50 -13.02 -18.00
N SER A 45 15.06 -11.92 -17.53
CA SER A 45 15.19 -11.58 -16.11
C SER A 45 14.74 -10.14 -15.98
N GLN A 46 13.86 -9.84 -15.01
CA GLN A 46 13.38 -8.49 -14.64
C GLN A 46 14.54 -7.66 -14.04
N SER A 47 15.65 -7.60 -14.75
CA SER A 47 16.94 -7.10 -14.30
C SER A 47 17.13 -5.70 -14.84
N GLU A 48 17.62 -4.80 -13.99
CA GLU A 48 17.91 -3.42 -14.36
C GLU A 48 19.05 -3.25 -15.38
N ILE A 49 19.63 -4.33 -15.89
CA ILE A 49 20.64 -4.29 -16.95
C ILE A 49 20.06 -3.87 -18.31
N TYR A 50 18.75 -4.05 -18.50
CA TYR A 50 18.06 -3.71 -19.74
C TYR A 50 17.67 -2.22 -19.75
N LYS A 51 18.59 -1.36 -20.20
CA LYS A 51 18.40 0.10 -20.26
C LYS A 51 18.73 0.62 -21.67
N PRO A 52 18.03 1.64 -22.18
CA PRO A 52 18.40 2.27 -23.45
C PRO A 52 19.88 2.69 -23.45
N GLY A 53 20.58 2.43 -24.54
CA GLY A 53 22.01 2.67 -24.70
C GLY A 53 22.92 1.57 -24.14
N ALA A 54 22.40 0.55 -23.46
CA ALA A 54 23.22 -0.56 -22.99
C ALA A 54 23.64 -1.50 -24.13
N VAL A 55 24.88 -1.99 -24.08
CA VAL A 55 25.42 -3.05 -24.96
C VAL A 55 25.42 -4.36 -24.20
N LEU A 56 24.66 -5.32 -24.71
CA LEU A 56 24.41 -6.60 -24.06
C LEU A 56 24.86 -7.75 -24.98
N VAL A 57 25.41 -8.82 -24.41
CA VAL A 57 25.79 -10.03 -25.14
C VAL A 57 25.08 -11.26 -24.58
N PRO A 58 24.54 -12.17 -25.40
CA PRO A 58 23.90 -13.39 -24.91
C PRO A 58 24.86 -14.24 -24.06
N ASN A 59 24.41 -14.71 -22.90
CA ASN A 59 25.26 -15.45 -21.95
C ASN A 59 25.08 -16.98 -21.97
N GLY A 60 24.33 -17.51 -22.96
CA GLY A 60 24.03 -18.94 -23.10
C GLY A 60 23.09 -19.52 -22.03
N ARG A 61 22.74 -18.75 -20.98
CA ARG A 61 21.82 -19.15 -19.90
C ARG A 61 20.39 -18.63 -20.12
N GLY A 62 20.10 -18.16 -21.33
CA GLY A 62 18.80 -17.55 -21.67
C GLY A 62 18.68 -16.08 -21.27
N GLY A 63 19.80 -15.40 -20.96
CA GLY A 63 19.82 -13.96 -20.70
C GLY A 63 21.00 -13.27 -21.38
N HIS A 64 21.33 -12.07 -20.91
CA HIS A 64 22.46 -11.29 -21.41
C HIS A 64 23.39 -10.87 -20.29
N ASP A 65 24.67 -10.73 -20.61
CA ASP A 65 25.67 -10.10 -19.76
C ASP A 65 25.95 -8.67 -20.28
N VAL A 66 26.20 -7.74 -19.36
CA VAL A 66 26.46 -6.33 -19.69
C VAL A 66 27.89 -6.16 -20.18
N VAL A 67 28.04 -5.66 -21.41
CA VAL A 67 29.35 -5.27 -21.95
C VAL A 67 29.63 -3.81 -21.61
N VAL A 68 28.67 -2.93 -21.88
CA VAL A 68 28.73 -1.49 -21.58
C VAL A 68 27.35 -1.06 -21.10
N SER A 69 27.26 -0.38 -19.95
CA SER A 69 25.98 0.03 -19.37
C SER A 69 25.37 1.28 -20.01
N SER A 70 26.20 2.14 -20.61
CA SER A 70 25.78 3.37 -21.28
C SER A 70 26.72 3.66 -22.44
N CYS A 71 26.33 3.24 -23.64
CA CYS A 71 27.15 3.41 -24.83
C CYS A 71 26.84 4.69 -25.61
N ILE A 72 25.62 5.20 -25.44
CA ILE A 72 25.06 6.32 -26.20
C ILE A 72 24.85 7.48 -25.24
N ASP A 73 25.35 8.67 -25.56
CA ASP A 73 25.17 9.91 -24.77
C ASP A 73 23.89 10.67 -25.16
N ALA A 74 22.83 9.93 -25.46
CA ALA A 74 21.51 10.48 -25.75
C ALA A 74 20.56 10.15 -24.60
N GLU A 75 19.86 11.15 -24.09
CA GLU A 75 18.79 10.92 -23.12
C GLU A 75 17.60 10.24 -23.82
N PRO A 76 17.05 9.15 -23.26
CA PRO A 76 15.90 8.49 -23.84
C PRO A 76 14.64 9.34 -23.68
N ASP A 77 13.85 9.46 -24.74
CA ASP A 77 12.49 9.99 -24.69
C ASP A 77 11.62 9.06 -23.85
N ILE A 78 10.86 9.63 -22.91
CA ILE A 78 9.96 8.89 -22.02
C ILE A 78 8.52 9.12 -22.46
N ALA A 79 7.86 8.06 -22.90
CA ALA A 79 6.44 8.06 -23.22
C ALA A 79 5.65 7.26 -22.18
N ILE A 80 4.75 7.94 -21.45
CA ILE A 80 3.86 7.30 -20.49
C ILE A 80 2.73 6.59 -21.26
N MET A 81 2.60 5.28 -21.07
CA MET A 81 1.67 4.45 -21.85
C MET A 81 0.29 4.31 -21.21
N SER A 82 -0.16 5.27 -20.40
CA SER A 82 -1.36 5.17 -19.55
C SER A 82 -2.67 4.87 -20.28
N GLN A 83 -2.75 5.14 -21.58
CA GLN A 83 -3.94 4.88 -22.42
C GLN A 83 -3.77 3.71 -23.40
N SER A 84 -2.67 2.98 -23.32
CA SER A 84 -2.40 1.85 -24.21
C SER A 84 -3.15 0.58 -23.77
N SER A 85 -3.46 -0.29 -24.74
CA SER A 85 -4.08 -1.59 -24.47
C SER A 85 -3.20 -2.47 -23.56
N ILE A 86 -1.88 -2.32 -23.68
CA ILE A 86 -0.90 -2.98 -22.81
C ILE A 86 -1.01 -2.49 -21.36
N ALA A 87 -1.23 -1.20 -21.10
CA ALA A 87 -1.38 -0.69 -19.74
C ALA A 87 -2.62 -1.28 -19.03
N THR A 88 -3.74 -1.38 -19.73
CA THR A 88 -4.95 -2.01 -19.17
C THR A 88 -4.71 -3.49 -18.88
N THR A 89 -4.03 -4.20 -19.79
CA THR A 89 -3.75 -5.63 -19.63
C THR A 89 -2.77 -5.90 -18.48
N LEU A 90 -1.69 -5.11 -18.39
CA LEU A 90 -0.69 -5.20 -17.33
C LEU A 90 -1.27 -4.83 -15.95
N ALA A 91 -2.13 -3.81 -15.88
CA ALA A 91 -2.83 -3.43 -14.65
C ALA A 91 -3.84 -4.51 -14.22
N GLY A 92 -4.54 -5.10 -15.18
CA GLY A 92 -5.46 -6.23 -14.99
C GLY A 92 -4.78 -7.51 -14.49
N GLY A 93 -3.45 -7.55 -14.53
CA GLY A 93 -2.63 -8.63 -14.01
C GLY A 93 -2.33 -9.69 -15.07
N VAL A 94 -1.05 -9.93 -15.32
CA VAL A 94 -0.54 -10.93 -16.27
C VAL A 94 0.08 -12.10 -15.54
N SER A 95 0.08 -13.27 -16.17
CA SER A 95 0.74 -14.44 -15.59
C SER A 95 2.25 -14.42 -15.89
N ALA A 96 3.04 -14.71 -14.87
CA ALA A 96 4.46 -14.95 -14.96
C ALA A 96 4.74 -16.34 -14.42
N ARG A 97 5.51 -17.14 -15.16
CA ARG A 97 5.93 -18.46 -14.69
C ARG A 97 7.12 -18.27 -13.76
N LEU A 98 6.98 -18.61 -12.48
CA LEU A 98 8.14 -18.79 -11.61
C LEU A 98 9.03 -19.87 -12.24
N GLY A 99 10.31 -19.53 -12.43
CA GLY A 99 11.27 -20.35 -13.17
C GLY A 99 11.15 -21.83 -12.82
N VAL A 100 11.11 -22.67 -13.85
CA VAL A 100 10.96 -24.12 -13.72
C VAL A 100 12.11 -24.65 -12.87
N ALA A 101 11.89 -24.82 -11.57
CA ALA A 101 12.82 -25.52 -10.71
C ALA A 101 12.98 -26.93 -11.29
N ARG A 102 14.13 -27.17 -11.94
CA ARG A 102 14.43 -28.43 -12.63
C ARG A 102 14.26 -29.59 -11.64
N GLY A 103 13.14 -30.31 -11.71
CA GLY A 103 13.00 -31.62 -11.07
C GLY A 103 11.67 -31.99 -10.42
N ALA A 104 10.72 -31.07 -10.19
CA ALA A 104 9.46 -31.40 -9.54
C ALA A 104 8.26 -31.17 -10.46
N VAL A 105 7.47 -32.22 -10.69
CA VAL A 105 6.12 -32.15 -11.27
C VAL A 105 5.17 -31.57 -10.21
N SER A 106 5.42 -30.33 -9.77
CA SER A 106 4.55 -29.64 -8.83
C SER A 106 3.48 -28.91 -9.60
N ALA A 107 2.22 -29.11 -9.21
CA ALA A 107 1.07 -28.30 -9.63
C ALA A 107 1.50 -26.83 -9.78
N GLY A 108 1.44 -26.31 -11.01
CA GLY A 108 2.05 -25.03 -11.36
C GLY A 108 1.50 -23.91 -10.50
N VAL A 109 2.35 -23.31 -9.69
CA VAL A 109 2.04 -22.05 -9.03
C VAL A 109 2.08 -20.99 -10.12
N GLU A 110 0.94 -20.38 -10.40
CA GLU A 110 0.82 -19.28 -11.34
C GLU A 110 0.92 -17.98 -10.56
N LYS A 111 1.85 -17.12 -10.95
CA LYS A 111 2.04 -15.82 -10.32
C LYS A 111 1.40 -14.76 -11.21
N ARG A 112 0.38 -14.10 -10.69
CA ARG A 112 -0.27 -12.97 -11.36
C ARG A 112 0.37 -11.68 -10.87
N LEU A 113 0.97 -10.93 -11.79
CA LEU A 113 1.66 -9.67 -11.55
C LEU A 113 0.80 -8.53 -12.08
N SER A 114 0.47 -7.56 -11.24
CA SER A 114 -0.13 -6.30 -11.68
C SER A 114 0.93 -5.20 -11.73
N PHE A 115 1.06 -4.58 -12.90
CA PHE A 115 1.98 -3.48 -13.11
C PHE A 115 1.23 -2.15 -13.14
N VAL A 116 1.90 -1.10 -12.69
CA VAL A 116 1.43 0.29 -12.79
C VAL A 116 2.47 1.14 -13.51
N ASP A 117 1.98 2.26 -14.05
CA ASP A 117 2.78 3.28 -14.73
C ASP A 117 3.76 2.71 -15.77
N PRO A 118 3.25 1.98 -16.79
CA PRO A 118 4.11 1.53 -17.87
C PRO A 118 4.67 2.73 -18.65
N GLU A 119 5.99 2.75 -18.80
CA GLU A 119 6.75 3.76 -19.55
C GLU A 119 7.52 3.09 -20.68
N GLN A 120 7.51 3.71 -21.84
CA GLN A 120 8.39 3.37 -22.94
C GLN A 120 9.54 4.37 -22.97
N ARG A 121 10.78 3.88 -22.95
CA ARG A 121 12.00 4.69 -22.97
C ARG A 121 12.75 4.44 -24.26
N THR A 122 12.84 5.45 -25.12
CA THR A 122 13.36 5.31 -26.48
C THR A 122 14.50 6.27 -26.77
N ILE A 123 15.61 5.75 -27.28
CA ILE A 123 16.61 6.53 -28.02
C ILE A 123 16.28 6.36 -29.51
N ALA A 124 16.10 7.47 -30.22
CA ALA A 124 15.80 7.41 -31.64
C ALA A 124 16.96 6.74 -32.40
N LEU A 125 16.64 5.99 -33.45
CA LEU A 125 17.67 5.24 -34.20
C LEU A 125 18.76 6.13 -34.79
N GLY A 126 18.44 7.39 -35.13
CA GLY A 126 19.41 8.38 -35.63
C GLY A 126 20.38 8.88 -34.55
N ASP A 127 20.00 8.77 -33.28
CA ASP A 127 20.80 9.22 -32.13
C ASP A 127 21.63 8.09 -31.52
N LEU A 128 21.59 6.89 -32.10
CA LEU A 128 22.43 5.75 -31.71
C LEU A 128 23.87 5.94 -32.18
N VAL A 129 24.52 6.96 -31.64
CA VAL A 129 25.93 7.26 -31.88
C VAL A 129 26.74 6.87 -30.63
N PRO A 130 27.59 5.83 -30.71
CA PRO A 130 28.47 5.46 -29.61
C PRO A 130 29.42 6.59 -29.24
N ASN A 131 29.58 6.85 -27.94
CA ASN A 131 30.62 7.73 -27.44
C ASN A 131 32.01 7.06 -27.48
N ASP A 132 33.08 7.85 -27.38
CA ASP A 132 34.46 7.34 -27.48
C ASP A 132 34.80 6.32 -26.38
N ASP A 133 34.27 6.53 -25.17
CA ASP A 133 34.47 5.61 -24.03
C ASP A 133 33.81 4.24 -24.29
N CYS A 134 32.63 4.23 -24.91
CA CYS A 134 31.97 3.01 -25.34
C CYS A 134 32.81 2.26 -26.36
N LEU A 135 33.30 2.95 -27.39
CA LEU A 135 34.13 2.33 -28.43
C LEU A 135 35.38 1.68 -27.83
N ALA A 136 36.05 2.36 -26.88
CA ALA A 136 37.21 1.82 -26.17
C ALA A 136 36.86 0.59 -25.30
N LYS A 137 35.70 0.61 -24.62
CA LYS A 137 35.22 -0.51 -23.79
C LYS A 137 34.80 -1.71 -24.65
N VAL A 138 34.11 -1.47 -25.76
CA VAL A 138 33.71 -2.51 -26.73
C VAL A 138 34.94 -3.14 -27.36
N ASP A 139 35.95 -2.37 -27.80
CA ASP A 139 37.20 -2.92 -28.33
C ASP A 139 37.91 -3.81 -27.30
N ARG A 140 37.97 -3.36 -26.04
CA ARG A 140 38.55 -4.15 -24.95
C ARG A 140 37.76 -5.44 -24.70
N ALA A 141 36.43 -5.36 -24.66
CA ALA A 141 35.57 -6.51 -24.44
C ALA A 141 35.64 -7.52 -25.60
N GLY A 142 35.75 -7.04 -26.84
CA GLY A 142 35.91 -7.89 -28.03
C GLY A 142 37.19 -8.72 -28.05
N LYS A 143 38.20 -8.33 -27.26
CA LYS A 143 39.42 -9.13 -27.04
C LYS A 143 39.23 -10.24 -25.99
N LEU A 144 38.17 -10.16 -25.19
CA LEU A 144 37.89 -11.08 -24.09
C LEU A 144 36.78 -12.08 -24.42
N GLN A 145 35.82 -11.70 -25.27
CA GLN A 145 34.69 -12.53 -25.67
C GLN A 145 34.21 -12.19 -27.07
N ASP A 146 33.49 -13.12 -27.70
CA ASP A 146 32.85 -12.87 -28.99
C ASP A 146 31.66 -11.91 -28.84
N LEU A 147 31.70 -10.81 -29.58
CA LEU A 147 30.64 -9.78 -29.61
C LEU A 147 29.80 -9.85 -30.89
N SER A 148 29.92 -10.90 -31.70
CA SER A 148 29.16 -11.07 -32.95
C SER A 148 27.64 -11.04 -32.77
N GLN A 149 27.16 -11.43 -31.58
CA GLN A 149 25.74 -11.40 -31.21
C GLN A 149 25.40 -10.27 -30.23
N ALA A 150 26.30 -9.31 -30.03
CA ALA A 150 26.04 -8.18 -29.15
C ALA A 150 24.95 -7.27 -29.73
N ILE A 151 24.09 -6.77 -28.85
CA ILE A 151 22.96 -5.90 -29.18
C ILE A 151 23.07 -4.58 -28.41
N VAL A 152 22.63 -3.50 -29.04
CA VAL A 152 22.48 -2.18 -28.44
C VAL A 152 21.00 -1.92 -28.22
N MET A 153 20.62 -1.71 -26.98
CA MET A 153 19.24 -1.41 -26.61
C MET A 153 18.88 0.01 -27.01
N HIS A 154 17.75 0.20 -27.67
CA HIS A 154 17.28 1.55 -28.03
C HIS A 154 15.86 1.84 -27.57
N ASP A 155 15.04 0.82 -27.30
CA ASP A 155 13.67 1.00 -26.84
C ASP A 155 13.39 -0.03 -25.73
N VAL A 156 12.95 0.44 -24.57
CA VAL A 156 12.71 -0.42 -23.40
C VAL A 156 11.36 -0.07 -22.80
N LEU A 157 10.52 -1.09 -22.62
CA LEU A 157 9.28 -1.01 -21.88
C LEU A 157 9.56 -1.32 -20.42
N VAL A 158 9.27 -0.38 -19.51
CA VAL A 158 9.44 -0.53 -18.06
C VAL A 158 8.12 -0.30 -17.35
N ALA A 159 7.94 -0.88 -16.16
CA ALA A 159 6.78 -0.60 -15.30
C ALA A 159 7.10 -0.91 -13.83
N ILE A 160 6.24 -0.50 -12.90
CA ILE A 160 6.39 -0.76 -11.46
C ILE A 160 5.50 -1.96 -11.07
N ILE A 161 6.04 -2.91 -10.31
CA ILE A 161 5.27 -4.06 -9.82
C ILE A 161 4.55 -3.65 -8.54
N LYS A 162 3.22 -3.50 -8.61
CA LYS A 162 2.42 -3.03 -7.47
C LYS A 162 1.85 -4.17 -6.63
N ASN A 163 1.38 -5.23 -7.26
CA ASN A 163 0.77 -6.36 -6.57
C ASN A 163 1.20 -7.66 -7.20
N THR A 164 1.45 -8.65 -6.35
CA THR A 164 1.62 -10.03 -6.76
C THR A 164 0.59 -10.93 -6.08
N VAL A 165 -0.12 -11.73 -6.86
CA VAL A 165 -1.01 -12.79 -6.34
C VAL A 165 -0.52 -14.13 -6.86
N CYS A 166 -0.08 -15.02 -5.97
CA CYS A 166 0.14 -16.41 -6.35
C CYS A 166 -1.14 -17.21 -6.19
N THR A 167 -1.44 -17.96 -7.23
CA THR A 167 -2.52 -18.91 -7.24
C THR A 167 -1.97 -20.29 -7.58
N LYS A 168 -2.62 -21.32 -7.05
CA LYS A 168 -2.33 -22.70 -7.41
C LYS A 168 -3.48 -23.20 -8.26
N ALA A 169 -3.16 -23.70 -9.45
CA ALA A 169 -4.13 -24.47 -10.19
C ALA A 169 -4.30 -25.82 -9.48
N ASP A 170 -5.52 -26.14 -9.04
CA ASP A 170 -5.83 -27.49 -8.59
C ASP A 170 -5.84 -28.48 -9.77
N ALA A 171 -5.98 -29.77 -9.48
CA ALA A 171 -5.99 -30.81 -10.50
C ALA A 171 -7.16 -30.69 -11.51
N SER A 172 -8.16 -29.86 -11.22
CA SER A 172 -9.28 -29.55 -12.11
C SER A 172 -9.07 -28.27 -12.93
N GLY A 173 -7.92 -27.59 -12.78
CA GLY A 173 -7.65 -26.29 -13.38
C GLY A 173 -8.34 -25.13 -12.65
N GLY A 174 -8.94 -25.40 -11.49
CA GLY A 174 -9.52 -24.39 -10.62
C GLY A 174 -8.43 -23.58 -9.92
N VAL A 175 -8.61 -22.26 -9.88
CA VAL A 175 -7.72 -21.34 -9.17
C VAL A 175 -8.07 -21.41 -7.68
N VAL A 176 -7.21 -22.01 -6.87
CA VAL A 176 -7.40 -22.09 -5.41
C VAL A 176 -6.45 -21.12 -4.74
N ALA A 177 -7.00 -20.24 -3.89
CA ALA A 177 -6.20 -19.40 -3.01
C ALA A 177 -5.43 -20.32 -2.04
N LEU A 178 -4.11 -20.16 -1.99
CA LEU A 178 -3.26 -20.95 -1.11
C LEU A 178 -3.69 -20.69 0.35
N GLY A 179 -3.80 -21.74 1.15
CA GLY A 179 -4.25 -21.63 2.54
C GLY A 179 -3.12 -21.18 3.48
N ALA A 180 -3.45 -20.82 4.73
CA ALA A 180 -2.45 -20.41 5.74
C ALA A 180 -1.35 -21.45 6.02
N ALA A 181 -1.58 -22.73 5.72
CA ALA A 181 -0.57 -23.80 5.83
C ALA A 181 0.53 -23.70 4.74
N GLU A 182 0.29 -22.95 3.66
CA GLU A 182 1.22 -22.68 2.57
C GLU A 182 1.81 -21.25 2.67
N ALA A 183 1.70 -20.60 3.84
CA ALA A 183 2.18 -19.23 4.07
C ALA A 183 3.68 -19.02 3.79
N SER A 184 4.51 -20.06 3.92
CA SER A 184 5.93 -19.99 3.52
C SER A 184 6.11 -19.91 2.00
N ALA A 185 5.20 -20.48 1.21
CA ALA A 185 5.18 -20.31 -0.24
C ALA A 185 4.68 -18.91 -0.65
N TYR A 186 3.88 -18.25 0.21
CA TYR A 186 3.48 -16.86 0.01
C TYR A 186 4.62 -15.86 0.19
N SER A 187 5.52 -16.08 1.17
CA SER A 187 6.64 -15.15 1.38
C SER A 187 7.61 -15.09 0.21
N GLU A 188 7.74 -16.16 -0.57
CA GLU A 188 8.53 -16.17 -1.82
C GLU A 188 7.75 -15.61 -3.01
N CYS A 189 6.42 -15.51 -2.87
CA CYS A 189 5.55 -15.03 -3.92
C CYS A 189 5.53 -13.51 -4.01
N VAL A 190 5.38 -12.83 -2.86
CA VAL A 190 5.24 -11.36 -2.83
C VAL A 190 6.48 -10.73 -3.41
N GLN A 191 6.33 -10.18 -4.60
CA GLN A 191 7.34 -9.38 -5.26
C GLN A 191 6.68 -8.04 -5.53
N GLU A 192 7.07 -7.07 -4.73
CA GLU A 192 6.77 -5.66 -4.94
C GLU A 192 8.09 -5.01 -5.31
N SER A 193 8.05 -4.12 -6.29
CA SER A 193 9.23 -3.40 -6.73
C SER A 193 8.90 -1.92 -6.69
N ASP A 194 9.56 -1.18 -5.81
CA ASP A 194 9.50 0.28 -5.81
C ASP A 194 10.24 0.87 -7.02
N GLY A 195 11.14 0.09 -7.63
CA GLY A 195 11.85 0.41 -8.85
C GLY A 195 11.10 -0.03 -10.10
N GLN A 196 11.35 0.68 -11.20
CA GLN A 196 10.88 0.27 -12.51
C GLN A 196 11.63 -0.96 -13.00
N VAL A 197 10.88 -1.99 -13.38
CA VAL A 197 11.42 -3.22 -13.95
C VAL A 197 11.23 -3.22 -15.47
N PRO A 198 12.24 -3.61 -16.25
CA PRO A 198 12.09 -3.74 -17.70
C PRO A 198 11.32 -5.02 -18.03
N LEU A 199 10.24 -4.87 -18.80
CA LEU A 199 9.34 -5.94 -19.23
C LEU A 199 9.70 -6.46 -20.62
N GLY A 200 10.20 -5.58 -21.49
CA GLY A 200 10.54 -5.90 -22.86
C GLY A 200 11.44 -4.87 -23.50
N TYR A 201 12.05 -5.22 -24.62
CA TYR A 201 12.98 -4.35 -25.33
C TYR A 201 12.97 -4.52 -26.84
N LYS A 202 13.47 -3.49 -27.54
CA LYS A 202 13.93 -3.55 -28.93
C LYS A 202 15.40 -3.13 -28.98
N ALA A 203 16.14 -3.80 -29.84
CA ALA A 203 17.58 -3.64 -29.94
C ALA A 203 18.06 -3.69 -31.38
N VAL A 204 19.22 -3.08 -31.62
CA VAL A 204 19.93 -3.09 -32.89
C VAL A 204 21.23 -3.90 -32.72
N PRO A 205 21.60 -4.76 -33.67
CA PRO A 205 22.92 -5.40 -33.67
C PRO A 205 24.07 -4.39 -33.54
N LEU A 206 25.05 -4.66 -32.68
CA LEU A 206 26.17 -3.76 -32.39
C LEU A 206 26.98 -3.40 -33.64
N ASP A 207 27.20 -4.36 -34.53
CA ASP A 207 27.91 -4.18 -35.80
C ASP A 207 27.26 -3.10 -36.68
N LYS A 208 25.93 -3.04 -36.72
CA LYS A 208 25.18 -2.01 -37.47
C LYS A 208 25.37 -0.61 -36.86
N VAL A 209 25.34 -0.50 -35.53
CA VAL A 209 25.54 0.77 -34.82
C VAL A 209 26.97 1.29 -35.06
N LEU A 210 27.97 0.41 -34.99
CA LEU A 210 29.37 0.77 -35.26
C LEU A 210 29.61 1.17 -36.73
N ALA A 211 28.95 0.50 -37.68
CA ALA A 211 29.09 0.81 -39.11
C ALA A 211 28.56 2.21 -39.46
N VAL A 212 27.49 2.67 -38.80
CA VAL A 212 26.94 4.02 -38.97
C VAL A 212 27.90 5.07 -38.44
N SER A 213 28.50 4.84 -37.25
CA SER A 213 29.49 5.75 -36.66
C SER A 213 30.75 5.88 -37.53
N GLY A 214 31.28 4.75 -38.04
CA GLY A 214 32.45 4.75 -38.92
C GLY A 214 32.24 5.39 -40.30
N SER A 215 31.00 5.37 -40.82
CA SER A 215 30.68 5.93 -42.14
C SER A 215 30.59 7.46 -42.14
N SER A 216 30.33 8.08 -40.98
CA SER A 216 30.18 9.54 -40.89
C SER A 216 31.53 10.30 -40.86
N ALA A 217 32.59 9.67 -40.32
CA ALA A 217 33.91 10.31 -40.21
C ALA A 217 34.72 10.35 -41.52
N ALA A 218 34.44 9.44 -42.48
CA ALA A 218 35.19 9.36 -43.72
C ALA A 218 34.78 10.41 -44.79
N SER A 219 33.66 11.12 -44.60
CA SER A 219 33.15 12.12 -45.56
C SER A 219 33.37 13.58 -45.16
N ALA A 220 33.96 13.87 -43.99
CA ALA A 220 34.16 15.24 -43.51
C ALA A 220 35.61 15.79 -43.66
N SER A 221 36.59 14.97 -44.04
CA SER A 221 38.01 15.38 -44.13
C SER A 221 38.58 15.42 -45.56
N GLY A 222 37.72 15.72 -46.54
CA GLY A 222 38.07 15.74 -47.95
C GLY A 222 37.31 16.77 -48.78
N VAL A 223 36.85 17.88 -48.19
CA VAL A 223 36.51 19.06 -48.98
C VAL A 223 37.80 19.83 -49.20
N ALA A 224 38.54 19.46 -50.24
CA ALA A 224 39.35 20.44 -50.94
C ALA A 224 38.44 21.64 -51.20
N ALA A 225 38.89 22.84 -50.84
CA ALA A 225 38.21 24.08 -51.13
C ALA A 225 37.75 24.09 -52.59
N ILE A 226 36.46 23.79 -52.81
CA ILE A 226 35.81 24.17 -54.05
C ILE A 226 35.67 25.68 -53.91
N GLU A 227 36.56 26.37 -54.61
CA GLU A 227 36.43 27.77 -54.93
C GLU A 227 35.03 27.97 -55.50
N ILE A 228 34.12 28.47 -54.67
CA ILE A 228 32.78 28.90 -55.10
C ILE A 228 33.03 30.14 -55.97
N GLY A 229 33.15 29.90 -57.27
CA GLY A 229 33.06 30.94 -58.27
C GLY A 229 31.75 31.74 -58.11
N PRO A 230 31.73 33.01 -58.51
CA PRO A 230 30.57 33.87 -58.34
C PRO A 230 29.33 33.26 -58.99
N VAL A 231 28.21 33.31 -58.26
CA VAL A 231 26.87 32.91 -58.69
C VAL A 231 26.54 33.61 -60.02
N THR A 232 26.77 32.92 -61.13
CA THR A 232 26.22 33.29 -62.43
C THR A 232 24.84 32.68 -62.56
N GLU A 233 23.87 33.57 -62.57
CA GLU A 233 22.66 33.59 -63.38
C GLU A 233 21.97 32.26 -63.77
N ARG A 234 20.66 32.21 -63.45
CA ARG A 234 19.60 31.62 -64.26
C ARG A 234 19.83 30.19 -64.78
N GLY A 235 19.45 29.22 -63.95
CA GLY A 235 18.87 27.96 -64.44
C GLY A 235 17.36 28.11 -64.54
N GLU A 236 16.88 28.77 -65.60
CA GLU A 236 15.47 28.70 -66.01
C GLU A 236 15.21 27.27 -66.49
N ALA A 237 14.73 26.41 -65.59
CA ALA A 237 14.07 25.18 -66.00
C ALA A 237 12.70 25.57 -66.56
N GLU A 238 12.64 25.81 -67.88
CA GLU A 238 11.39 25.87 -68.63
C GLU A 238 10.65 24.54 -68.44
N VAL A 239 9.73 24.52 -67.49
CA VAL A 239 8.63 23.58 -67.50
C VAL A 239 7.71 24.05 -68.61
N GLU A 240 7.76 23.39 -69.77
CA GLU A 240 6.74 23.54 -70.82
C GLU A 240 5.38 23.16 -70.24
N VAL A 241 4.64 24.16 -69.74
CA VAL A 241 3.21 24.03 -69.44
C VAL A 241 2.46 24.18 -70.76
N GLY A 242 2.57 23.14 -71.59
CA GLY A 242 1.83 22.99 -72.84
C GLY A 242 0.40 22.52 -72.57
N GLY A 243 -0.44 23.42 -72.05
CA GLY A 243 -1.88 23.19 -71.90
C GLY A 243 -2.55 24.45 -71.40
N ASP A 244 -3.63 24.88 -72.06
CA ASP A 244 -4.47 26.00 -71.62
C ASP A 244 -4.97 25.75 -70.19
N VAL A 245 -4.25 26.26 -69.19
CA VAL A 245 -4.65 26.19 -67.79
C VAL A 245 -5.73 27.26 -67.59
N ASP A 246 -6.97 26.82 -67.35
CA ASP A 246 -8.04 27.72 -66.95
C ASP A 246 -7.79 28.22 -65.51
N PHE A 247 -7.16 29.40 -65.41
CA PHE A 247 -6.88 30.06 -64.14
C PHE A 247 -8.15 30.31 -63.29
N ALA A 248 -9.33 30.42 -63.91
CA ALA A 248 -10.59 30.57 -63.19
C ALA A 248 -11.05 29.27 -62.52
N GLU A 249 -10.70 28.10 -63.09
CA GLU A 249 -10.91 26.82 -62.43
C GLU A 249 -9.94 26.63 -61.25
N LEU A 250 -8.67 27.01 -61.43
CA LEU A 250 -7.66 26.89 -60.38
C LEU A 250 -7.97 27.78 -59.16
N ALA A 251 -8.46 29.00 -59.39
CA ALA A 251 -8.93 29.89 -58.33
C ALA A 251 -10.15 29.32 -57.57
N ARG A 252 -11.10 28.68 -58.27
CA ARG A 252 -12.26 28.02 -57.64
C ARG A 252 -11.83 26.83 -56.79
N ARG A 253 -10.90 26.00 -57.27
CA ARG A 253 -10.33 24.88 -56.52
C ARG A 253 -9.59 25.36 -55.27
N ALA A 254 -8.83 26.45 -55.36
CA ALA A 254 -8.15 27.05 -54.21
C ALA A 254 -9.14 27.54 -53.14
N ALA A 255 -10.22 28.22 -53.55
CA ALA A 255 -11.26 28.69 -52.64
C ALA A 255 -12.00 27.52 -51.94
N GLN A 256 -12.33 26.46 -52.70
CA GLN A 256 -12.93 25.24 -52.14
C GLN A 256 -11.99 24.54 -51.17
N ALA A 257 -10.70 24.39 -51.51
CA ALA A 257 -9.71 23.78 -50.63
C ALA A 257 -9.53 24.57 -49.33
N LYS A 258 -9.57 25.91 -49.39
CA LYS A 258 -9.54 26.77 -48.21
C LYS A 258 -10.78 26.55 -47.33
N ALA A 259 -11.98 26.55 -47.90
CA ALA A 259 -13.22 26.33 -47.15
C ALA A 259 -13.26 24.95 -46.48
N VAL A 260 -12.76 23.90 -47.15
CA VAL A 260 -12.67 22.54 -46.58
C VAL A 260 -11.67 22.50 -45.42
N ARG A 261 -10.53 23.20 -45.52
CA ARG A 261 -9.56 23.28 -44.41
C ARG A 261 -10.15 23.98 -43.20
N GLU A 262 -10.79 25.14 -43.39
CA GLU A 262 -11.43 25.89 -42.31
C GLU A 262 -12.55 25.05 -41.64
N ALA A 263 -13.34 24.31 -42.42
CA ALA A 263 -14.36 23.42 -41.86
C ALA A 263 -13.76 22.25 -41.05
N LYS A 264 -12.67 21.64 -41.55
CA LYS A 264 -11.99 20.55 -40.85
C LYS A 264 -11.29 21.03 -39.57
N GLU A 265 -10.70 22.21 -39.59
CA GLU A 265 -10.12 22.84 -38.41
C GLU A 265 -11.19 23.13 -37.34
N ALA A 266 -12.36 23.62 -37.75
CA ALA A 266 -13.48 23.84 -36.84
C ALA A 266 -14.03 22.53 -36.24
N GLU A 267 -14.11 21.45 -37.03
CA GLU A 267 -14.52 20.12 -36.57
C GLU A 267 -13.52 19.55 -35.55
N LEU A 268 -12.23 19.61 -35.83
CA LEU A 268 -11.17 19.16 -34.91
C LEU A 268 -11.15 19.98 -33.62
N ALA A 269 -11.40 21.28 -33.68
CA ALA A 269 -11.51 22.12 -32.49
C ALA A 269 -12.71 21.71 -31.62
N ALA A 270 -13.88 21.46 -32.23
CA ALA A 270 -15.06 20.99 -31.49
C ALA A 270 -14.86 19.59 -30.88
N GLU A 271 -14.16 18.69 -31.59
CA GLU A 271 -13.80 17.37 -31.05
C GLU A 271 -12.82 17.48 -29.88
N ALA A 272 -11.81 18.35 -29.98
CA ALA A 272 -10.87 18.60 -28.90
C ALA A 272 -11.56 19.13 -27.63
N GLU A 273 -12.52 20.07 -27.77
CA GLU A 273 -13.31 20.57 -26.64
C GLU A 273 -14.16 19.46 -25.99
N ARG A 274 -14.75 18.56 -26.79
CA ARG A 274 -15.50 17.42 -26.27
C ARG A 274 -14.62 16.46 -25.49
N ILE A 275 -13.45 16.11 -26.02
CA ILE A 275 -12.49 15.23 -25.34
C ILE A 275 -12.01 15.88 -24.03
N ALA A 276 -11.72 17.18 -24.04
CA ALA A 276 -11.32 17.90 -22.83
C ALA A 276 -12.42 17.89 -21.75
N ALA A 277 -13.69 18.09 -22.15
CA ALA A 277 -14.82 18.03 -21.23
C ALA A 277 -15.03 16.62 -20.64
N GLU A 278 -14.88 15.58 -21.46
CA GLU A 278 -14.96 14.18 -21.02
C GLU A 278 -13.83 13.83 -20.04
N GLN A 279 -12.59 14.23 -20.34
CA GLN A 279 -11.45 14.04 -19.44
C GLN A 279 -11.68 14.76 -18.10
N GLN A 280 -12.20 15.98 -18.12
CA GLN A 280 -12.50 16.71 -16.90
C GLN A 280 -13.60 16.02 -16.07
N ALA A 281 -14.61 15.45 -16.72
CA ALA A 281 -15.66 14.67 -16.05
C ALA A 281 -15.09 13.38 -15.42
N ALA A 282 -14.21 12.68 -16.14
CA ALA A 282 -13.55 11.48 -15.65
C ALA A 282 -12.65 11.77 -14.43
N ILE A 283 -11.87 12.86 -14.47
CA ILE A 283 -11.05 13.30 -13.34
C ILE A 283 -11.91 13.59 -12.11
N LYS A 284 -13.04 14.30 -12.29
CA LYS A 284 -13.97 14.61 -11.19
C LYS A 284 -14.61 13.34 -10.62
N ALA A 285 -14.99 12.38 -11.46
CA ALA A 285 -15.55 11.10 -11.02
C ALA A 285 -14.53 10.29 -10.21
N LEU A 286 -13.28 10.21 -10.67
CA LEU A 286 -12.20 9.53 -9.95
C LEU A 286 -11.91 10.19 -8.59
N ALA A 287 -11.91 11.53 -8.53
CA ALA A 287 -11.74 12.26 -7.28
C ALA A 287 -12.88 11.99 -6.28
N ALA A 288 -14.13 11.93 -6.75
CA ALA A 288 -15.27 11.60 -5.91
C ALA A 288 -15.22 10.15 -5.39
N GLU A 289 -14.75 9.22 -6.21
CA GLU A 289 -14.57 7.82 -5.79
C GLU A 289 -13.49 7.68 -4.73
N ARG A 290 -12.34 8.37 -4.89
CA ARG A 290 -11.27 8.39 -3.89
C ARG A 290 -11.75 8.95 -2.56
N ALA A 291 -12.47 10.08 -2.57
CA ALA A 291 -13.05 10.65 -1.35
C ALA A 291 -14.01 9.69 -0.64
N ARG A 292 -14.79 8.89 -1.40
CA ARG A 292 -15.67 7.87 -0.83
C ARG A 292 -14.88 6.74 -0.17
N LEU A 293 -13.79 6.30 -0.79
CA LEU A 293 -12.92 5.25 -0.24
C LEU A 293 -12.20 5.72 1.04
N GLU A 294 -11.65 6.95 1.03
CA GLU A 294 -11.01 7.54 2.21
C GLU A 294 -11.98 7.63 3.41
N GLU A 295 -13.23 8.01 3.17
CA GLU A 295 -14.25 8.03 4.23
C GLU A 295 -14.59 6.63 4.74
N GLN A 296 -14.66 5.63 3.86
CA GLN A 296 -14.88 4.23 4.25
C GLN A 296 -13.72 3.69 5.10
N GLU A 297 -12.48 4.00 4.72
CA GLU A 297 -11.28 3.63 5.48
C GLU A 297 -11.26 4.30 6.86
N ARG A 298 -11.63 5.59 6.94
CA ARG A 298 -11.73 6.31 8.21
C ARG A 298 -12.78 5.69 9.14
N VAL A 299 -13.94 5.34 8.61
CA VAL A 299 -15.00 4.68 9.39
C VAL A 299 -14.57 3.28 9.84
N ALA A 300 -13.91 2.51 8.97
CA ALA A 300 -13.41 1.18 9.29
C ALA A 300 -12.33 1.23 10.38
N ALA A 301 -11.39 2.17 10.29
CA ALA A 301 -10.36 2.39 11.31
C ALA A 301 -10.96 2.77 12.67
N ALA A 302 -11.91 3.70 12.69
CA ALA A 302 -12.60 4.10 13.93
C ALA A 302 -13.38 2.94 14.56
N ALA A 303 -14.04 2.11 13.75
CA ALA A 303 -14.74 0.92 14.22
C ALA A 303 -13.78 -0.13 14.82
N LEU A 304 -12.61 -0.31 14.21
CA LEU A 304 -11.58 -1.22 14.71
C LEU A 304 -11.01 -0.74 16.05
N GLU A 305 -10.69 0.55 16.18
CA GLU A 305 -10.25 1.14 17.45
C GLU A 305 -11.30 1.01 18.55
N ALA A 306 -12.57 1.27 18.24
CA ALA A 306 -13.67 1.11 19.20
C ALA A 306 -13.80 -0.34 19.68
N ALA A 307 -13.72 -1.30 18.76
CA ALA A 307 -13.76 -2.73 19.09
C ALA A 307 -12.55 -3.17 19.93
N GLN A 308 -11.35 -2.63 19.66
CA GLN A 308 -10.16 -2.89 20.47
C GLN A 308 -10.32 -2.35 21.90
N ARG A 309 -10.81 -1.11 22.06
CA ARG A 309 -11.08 -0.53 23.39
C ARG A 309 -12.08 -1.35 24.18
N GLU A 310 -13.15 -1.84 23.53
CA GLU A 310 -14.14 -2.69 24.19
C GLU A 310 -13.52 -4.01 24.69
N ARG A 311 -12.68 -4.66 23.86
CA ARG A 311 -11.96 -5.88 24.25
C ARG A 311 -11.03 -5.65 25.44
N ILE A 312 -10.30 -4.53 25.44
CA ILE A 312 -9.40 -4.17 26.55
C ILE A 312 -10.18 -3.89 27.83
N ALA A 313 -11.28 -3.13 27.75
CA ALA A 313 -12.14 -2.86 28.90
C ALA A 313 -12.66 -4.17 29.52
N LYS A 314 -13.11 -5.12 28.70
CA LYS A 314 -13.60 -6.44 29.15
C LYS A 314 -12.48 -7.28 29.77
N ALA A 315 -11.29 -7.27 29.17
CA ALA A 315 -10.14 -7.99 29.69
C ALA A 315 -9.66 -7.40 31.04
N ARG A 316 -9.68 -6.07 31.17
CA ARG A 316 -9.42 -5.34 32.42
C ARG A 316 -10.43 -5.71 33.50
N GLU A 317 -11.72 -5.70 33.20
CA GLU A 317 -12.76 -6.12 34.15
C GLU A 317 -12.54 -7.56 34.63
N THR A 318 -12.26 -8.48 33.69
CA THR A 318 -11.96 -9.88 34.02
C THR A 318 -10.74 -10.00 34.95
N LEU A 319 -9.70 -9.21 34.70
CA LEU A 319 -8.49 -9.19 35.51
C LEU A 319 -8.78 -8.65 36.92
N LEU A 320 -9.54 -7.55 37.03
CA LEU A 320 -9.95 -6.97 38.30
C LEU A 320 -10.81 -7.95 39.13
N THR A 321 -11.76 -8.66 38.50
CA THR A 321 -12.57 -9.67 39.19
C THR A 321 -11.71 -10.81 39.74
N LYS A 322 -10.71 -11.28 38.98
CA LYS A 322 -9.78 -12.31 39.45
C LYS A 322 -8.93 -11.81 40.62
N ALA A 323 -8.38 -10.60 40.52
CA ALA A 323 -7.61 -10.02 41.61
C ALA A 323 -8.46 -9.83 42.89
N ALA A 324 -9.71 -9.39 42.75
CA ALA A 324 -10.64 -9.26 43.88
C ALA A 324 -10.96 -10.63 44.53
N ALA A 325 -11.11 -11.69 43.73
CA ALA A 325 -11.32 -13.04 44.24
C ALA A 325 -10.09 -13.56 45.01
N ASP A 326 -8.88 -13.33 44.49
CA ASP A 326 -7.64 -13.67 45.18
C ASP A 326 -7.47 -12.84 46.47
N LEU A 327 -7.83 -11.55 46.44
CA LEU A 327 -7.80 -10.69 47.63
C LEU A 327 -8.73 -11.22 48.72
N ALA A 328 -9.92 -11.68 48.35
CA ALA A 328 -10.87 -12.25 49.30
C ALA A 328 -10.32 -13.50 50.00
N GLN A 329 -9.46 -14.29 49.34
CA GLN A 329 -8.79 -15.45 49.94
C GLN A 329 -7.72 -15.05 50.96
N VAL A 330 -6.96 -13.99 50.68
CA VAL A 330 -5.90 -13.50 51.60
C VAL A 330 -6.43 -12.54 52.67
N ARG A 331 -7.67 -12.05 52.54
CA ARG A 331 -8.31 -11.10 53.47
C ARG A 331 -8.25 -11.53 54.95
N PRO A 332 -8.47 -12.79 55.34
CA PRO A 332 -8.34 -13.21 56.74
C PRO A 332 -6.94 -12.94 57.31
N LEU A 333 -5.89 -13.04 56.49
CA LEU A 333 -4.51 -12.80 56.89
C LEU A 333 -4.23 -11.31 57.13
N LEU A 334 -4.98 -10.42 56.46
CA LEU A 334 -4.90 -8.97 56.67
C LEU A 334 -5.48 -8.52 58.03
N HIS A 335 -6.21 -9.40 58.71
CA HIS A 335 -6.77 -9.15 60.04
C HIS A 335 -6.00 -9.86 61.16
N SER A 336 -5.06 -10.73 60.83
CA SER A 336 -4.14 -11.34 61.81
C SER A 336 -2.90 -10.45 62.03
N GLU A 337 -2.19 -10.67 63.13
CA GLU A 337 -0.86 -10.10 63.31
C GLU A 337 0.08 -10.63 62.22
N LEU A 338 0.94 -9.75 61.69
CA LEU A 338 1.91 -10.11 60.67
C LEU A 338 2.90 -11.11 61.28
N SER A 339 2.94 -12.33 60.76
CA SER A 339 3.87 -13.36 61.20
C SER A 339 4.83 -13.71 60.07
N ASP A 340 5.94 -14.37 60.41
CA ASP A 340 6.91 -14.86 59.41
C ASP A 340 6.26 -15.83 58.40
N GLU A 341 5.13 -16.46 58.76
CA GLU A 341 4.37 -17.37 57.89
C GLU A 341 3.40 -16.63 56.96
N THR A 342 2.79 -15.51 57.39
CA THR A 342 1.78 -14.78 56.58
C THR A 342 2.40 -13.78 55.62
N LYS A 343 3.54 -13.17 55.99
CA LYS A 343 4.29 -12.22 55.16
C LYS A 343 4.58 -12.72 53.74
N PRO A 344 5.11 -13.94 53.51
CA PRO A 344 5.38 -14.42 52.16
C PRO A 344 4.10 -14.63 51.32
N VAL A 345 2.97 -14.96 51.94
CA VAL A 345 1.69 -15.13 51.23
C VAL A 345 1.18 -13.77 50.72
N LEU A 346 1.27 -12.74 51.56
CA LEU A 346 0.90 -11.37 51.19
C LEU A 346 1.85 -10.79 50.14
N GLN A 347 3.16 -11.01 50.26
CA GLN A 347 4.14 -10.59 49.26
C GLN A 347 3.87 -11.27 47.91
N ALA A 348 3.55 -12.57 47.90
CA ALA A 348 3.20 -13.27 46.66
C ALA A 348 1.94 -12.68 45.97
N TYR A 349 0.98 -12.16 46.74
CA TYR A 349 -0.17 -11.43 46.18
C TYR A 349 0.28 -10.13 45.51
N VAL A 350 1.16 -9.35 46.16
CA VAL A 350 1.73 -8.11 45.60
C VAL A 350 2.53 -8.42 44.34
N ASP A 351 3.41 -9.41 44.36
CA ASP A 351 4.25 -9.76 43.20
C ASP A 351 3.40 -10.21 42.00
N LYS A 352 2.30 -10.91 42.27
CA LYS A 352 1.38 -11.40 41.22
C LYS A 352 0.57 -10.27 40.58
N TRP A 353 0.13 -9.30 41.37
CA TRP A 353 -0.87 -8.30 40.95
C TRP A 353 -0.32 -6.86 40.84
N GLY A 354 0.89 -6.60 41.34
CA GLY A 354 1.50 -5.27 41.39
C GLY A 354 1.81 -4.69 40.02
N ASP A 355 2.30 -5.52 39.11
CA ASP A 355 2.62 -5.15 37.72
C ASP A 355 1.63 -5.76 36.71
N ALA A 356 0.36 -5.89 37.12
CA ALA A 356 -0.65 -6.55 36.29
C ALA A 356 -0.87 -5.79 34.97
N LYS A 357 -0.73 -6.50 33.85
CA LYS A 357 -0.92 -5.97 32.50
C LYS A 357 -1.97 -6.76 31.74
N VAL A 358 -2.82 -6.05 31.01
CA VAL A 358 -3.76 -6.63 30.06
C VAL A 358 -3.18 -6.47 28.67
N ARG A 359 -3.08 -7.59 27.94
CA ARG A 359 -2.69 -7.59 26.53
C ARG A 359 -3.87 -8.02 25.67
N VAL A 360 -4.25 -7.16 24.73
CA VAL A 360 -5.22 -7.48 23.68
C VAL A 360 -4.58 -7.10 22.36
N ASP A 361 -4.41 -8.08 21.48
CA ASP A 361 -3.65 -7.93 20.24
C ASP A 361 -2.22 -7.43 20.55
N ASP A 362 -1.84 -6.28 19.99
CA ASP A 362 -0.54 -5.63 20.19
C ASP A 362 -0.54 -4.55 21.27
N LEU A 363 -1.70 -4.23 21.85
CA LEU A 363 -1.81 -3.21 22.89
C LEU A 363 -1.67 -3.83 24.28
N VAL A 364 -0.75 -3.26 25.07
CA VAL A 364 -0.52 -3.64 26.47
C VAL A 364 -0.89 -2.46 27.36
N GLU A 365 -1.89 -2.65 28.22
CA GLU A 365 -2.32 -1.64 29.21
C GLU A 365 -1.98 -2.14 30.62
N GLU A 366 -1.35 -1.28 31.41
CA GLU A 366 -1.09 -1.52 32.83
C GLU A 366 -2.35 -1.27 33.64
N VAL A 367 -2.73 -2.23 34.50
CA VAL A 367 -3.96 -2.17 35.27
C VAL A 367 -3.63 -2.05 36.75
N LYS A 368 -3.99 -0.92 37.35
CA LYS A 368 -3.88 -0.71 38.79
C LYS A 368 -4.88 -1.60 39.53
N ILE A 369 -4.38 -2.43 40.44
CA ILE A 369 -5.19 -3.34 41.27
C ILE A 369 -5.34 -2.74 42.67
N PRO A 370 -6.54 -2.27 43.07
CA PRO A 370 -6.74 -1.61 44.37
C PRO A 370 -6.30 -2.45 45.57
N GLY A 371 -6.50 -3.78 45.51
CA GLY A 371 -6.11 -4.70 46.57
C GLY A 371 -4.60 -4.73 46.86
N VAL A 372 -3.75 -4.39 45.89
CA VAL A 372 -2.29 -4.38 46.09
C VAL A 372 -1.88 -3.29 47.08
N VAL A 373 -2.51 -2.12 47.02
CA VAL A 373 -2.22 -1.01 47.96
C VAL A 373 -2.58 -1.40 49.39
N VAL A 374 -3.73 -2.06 49.58
CA VAL A 374 -4.15 -2.57 50.91
C VAL A 374 -3.12 -3.54 51.49
N VAL A 375 -2.64 -4.47 50.66
CA VAL A 375 -1.70 -5.51 51.09
C VAL A 375 -0.32 -4.91 51.36
N LEU A 376 0.18 -4.02 50.48
CA LEU A 376 1.43 -3.28 50.68
C LEU A 376 1.41 -2.46 51.97
N HIS A 377 0.31 -1.77 52.24
CA HIS A 377 0.15 -1.01 53.48
C HIS A 377 0.24 -1.92 54.72
N HIS A 378 -0.42 -3.09 54.67
CA HIS A 378 -0.37 -4.04 55.79
C HIS A 378 1.03 -4.63 55.99
N LEU A 379 1.75 -4.92 54.90
CA LEU A 379 3.14 -5.39 54.93
C LEU A 379 4.13 -4.36 55.50
N ASN A 380 3.86 -3.08 55.28
CA ASN A 380 4.76 -1.97 55.66
C ASN A 380 4.31 -1.23 56.93
N ARG A 381 3.33 -1.77 57.67
CA ARG A 381 2.72 -1.10 58.84
C ARG A 381 3.73 -0.74 59.93
N ASP A 382 4.82 -1.49 60.05
CA ASP A 382 5.88 -1.23 61.04
C ASP A 382 6.85 -0.11 60.62
N GLU A 383 6.81 0.33 59.36
CA GLU A 383 7.72 1.34 58.79
C GLU A 383 7.03 2.67 58.44
N LEU A 384 5.69 2.68 58.35
CA LEU A 384 4.92 3.83 57.87
C LEU A 384 4.56 4.81 58.99
N SER A 385 4.68 6.10 58.68
CA SER A 385 4.24 7.17 59.58
C SER A 385 2.70 7.27 59.56
N THR A 386 2.10 7.81 60.62
CA THR A 386 0.64 8.04 60.70
C THR A 386 0.08 8.87 59.54
N ALA A 387 0.92 9.64 58.83
CA ALA A 387 0.49 10.40 57.65
C ALA A 387 0.22 9.50 56.43
N ASP A 388 0.98 8.42 56.27
CA ASP A 388 0.85 7.50 55.13
C ASP A 388 -0.39 6.60 55.27
N GLU A 389 -0.80 6.30 56.52
CA GLU A 389 -2.05 5.60 56.83
C GLU A 389 -3.29 6.35 56.34
N PHE A 390 -3.30 7.69 56.50
CA PHE A 390 -4.41 8.52 56.04
C PHE A 390 -4.46 8.62 54.50
N ALA A 391 -3.31 8.68 53.84
CA ALA A 391 -3.26 8.72 52.37
C ALA A 391 -3.80 7.43 51.75
N ALA A 392 -3.42 6.26 52.29
CA ALA A 392 -3.90 4.97 51.81
C ALA A 392 -5.42 4.78 51.99
N MET A 393 -5.97 5.20 53.13
CA MET A 393 -7.43 5.20 53.35
C MET A 393 -8.17 6.14 52.39
N PHE A 394 -7.59 7.31 52.09
CA PHE A 394 -8.22 8.27 51.18
C PHE A 394 -8.28 7.74 49.74
N GLU A 395 -7.21 7.11 49.26
CA GLU A 395 -7.20 6.47 47.93
C GLU A 395 -8.20 5.31 47.83
N LEU A 396 -8.33 4.49 48.88
CA LEU A 396 -9.34 3.42 48.91
C LEU A 396 -10.76 3.97 48.83
N ARG A 397 -11.04 5.05 49.56
CA ARG A 397 -12.36 5.68 49.57
C ARG A 397 -12.71 6.30 48.22
N LEU A 398 -11.74 6.95 47.57
CA LEU A 398 -11.90 7.46 46.21
C LEU A 398 -12.17 6.33 45.22
N ALA A 399 -11.47 5.20 45.34
CA ALA A 399 -11.69 4.04 44.47
C ALA A 399 -13.09 3.42 44.67
N GLU A 400 -13.60 3.37 45.90
CA GLU A 400 -14.98 2.94 46.18
C GLU A 400 -16.03 3.91 45.61
N GLU A 401 -15.77 5.22 45.70
CA GLU A 401 -16.67 6.24 45.16
C GLU A 401 -16.70 6.19 43.62
N GLU A 402 -15.55 6.03 42.96
CA GLU A 402 -15.46 5.82 41.50
C GLU A 402 -16.14 4.54 41.03
N LEU A 403 -16.07 3.45 41.81
CA LEU A 403 -16.74 2.19 41.48
C LEU A 403 -18.27 2.35 41.56
N CYS A 404 -18.78 3.00 42.60
CA CYS A 404 -20.19 3.36 42.74
C CYS A 404 -20.68 4.23 41.57
N ASP A 405 -19.86 5.19 41.15
CA ASP A 405 -20.15 6.07 40.03
C ASP A 405 -20.18 5.32 38.68
N GLN A 406 -19.27 4.36 38.48
CA GLN A 406 -19.27 3.49 37.31
C GLN A 406 -20.50 2.58 37.26
N GLU A 407 -20.90 1.99 38.38
CA GLU A 407 -22.11 1.16 38.47
C GLU A 407 -23.37 1.99 38.18
N ALA A 408 -23.45 3.21 38.70
CA ALA A 408 -24.54 4.14 38.41
C ALA A 408 -24.61 4.51 36.91
N ARG A 409 -23.47 4.73 36.25
CA ARG A 409 -23.40 4.99 34.81
C ARG A 409 -23.77 3.76 33.98
N ARG A 410 -23.36 2.57 34.39
CA ARG A 410 -23.78 1.30 33.74
C ARG A 410 -25.29 1.09 33.85
N ALA A 411 -25.89 1.35 35.01
CA ALA A 411 -27.34 1.27 35.21
C ALA A 411 -28.11 2.35 34.41
N GLY A 412 -27.53 3.55 34.28
CA GLY A 412 -28.09 4.65 33.50
C GLY A 412 -28.03 4.47 31.98
N ALA A 413 -27.08 3.68 31.45
CA ALA A 413 -26.91 3.47 30.01
C ALA A 413 -28.04 2.64 29.35
N THR A 414 -28.91 2.02 30.13
CA THR A 414 -30.09 1.28 29.66
C THR A 414 -31.38 2.11 29.56
N LEU A 415 -31.38 3.36 30.00
CA LEU A 415 -32.55 4.25 29.93
C LEU A 415 -32.58 5.02 28.60
N ARG A 416 -33.74 5.01 27.91
CA ARG A 416 -33.93 5.76 26.66
C ARG A 416 -33.70 7.25 26.92
N MET A 417 -33.17 7.98 25.94
CA MET A 417 -32.85 9.43 26.07
C MET A 417 -33.96 10.27 26.73
N ALA A 418 -35.24 9.95 26.50
CA ALA A 418 -36.38 10.65 27.10
C ALA A 418 -36.46 10.48 28.64
N ASP A 419 -36.02 9.34 29.17
CA ASP A 419 -35.99 9.09 30.60
C ASP A 419 -34.78 9.77 31.27
N ARG A 420 -33.73 10.07 30.50
CA ARG A 420 -32.52 10.75 30.97
C ARG A 420 -32.77 12.23 31.27
N GLU A 421 -33.52 12.93 30.43
CA GLU A 421 -33.94 14.32 30.71
C GLU A 421 -34.87 14.41 31.92
N ALA A 422 -35.79 13.45 32.08
CA ALA A 422 -36.68 13.40 33.24
C ALA A 422 -35.92 13.10 34.55
N LEU A 423 -34.90 12.22 34.49
CA LEU A 423 -34.04 11.91 35.61
C LEU A 423 -33.12 13.09 35.97
N ASP A 424 -32.53 13.77 34.98
CA ASP A 424 -31.68 14.94 35.21
C ASP A 424 -32.48 16.11 35.81
N ALA A 425 -33.72 16.34 35.35
CA ALA A 425 -34.61 17.34 35.94
C ALA A 425 -35.00 17.00 37.39
N ALA A 426 -35.25 15.71 37.69
CA ALA A 426 -35.55 15.24 39.03
C ALA A 426 -34.33 15.32 39.96
N LEU A 427 -33.13 15.00 39.48
CA LEU A 427 -31.89 15.12 40.22
C LEU A 427 -31.53 16.59 40.48
N GLN A 428 -31.64 17.48 39.49
CA GLN A 428 -31.45 18.92 39.71
C GLN A 428 -32.40 19.47 40.77
N SER A 429 -33.68 19.08 40.73
CA SER A 429 -34.66 19.50 41.74
C SER A 429 -34.29 18.98 43.15
N LYS A 430 -33.86 17.73 43.26
CA LYS A 430 -33.54 17.10 44.55
C LYS A 430 -32.25 17.65 45.15
N TYR A 431 -31.22 17.86 44.33
CA TYR A 431 -29.90 18.29 44.77
C TYR A 431 -29.72 19.82 44.85
N ALA A 432 -30.57 20.63 44.20
CA ALA A 432 -30.53 22.08 44.35
C ALA A 432 -30.63 22.52 45.82
N SER A 433 -31.49 21.87 46.60
CA SER A 433 -31.68 22.18 48.03
C SER A 433 -30.55 21.66 48.94
N SER A 434 -29.77 20.70 48.48
CA SER A 434 -28.59 20.15 49.19
C SER A 434 -27.33 20.95 48.88
N TRP A 435 -27.17 21.39 47.62
CA TRP A 435 -26.09 22.28 47.20
C TRP A 435 -26.20 23.65 47.87
N GLN A 436 -27.41 24.20 47.97
CA GLN A 436 -27.63 25.49 48.63
C GLN A 436 -27.31 25.42 50.14
N ARG A 437 -27.61 24.29 50.80
CA ARG A 437 -27.23 24.03 52.20
C ARG A 437 -25.71 23.85 52.38
N LEU A 438 -25.04 23.13 51.47
CA LEU A 438 -23.58 23.01 51.48
C LEU A 438 -22.89 24.36 51.28
N GLN A 439 -23.42 25.22 50.40
CA GLN A 439 -22.90 26.57 50.19
C GLN A 439 -23.09 27.49 51.40
N GLU A 440 -24.23 27.39 52.10
CA GLU A 440 -24.46 28.12 53.36
C GLU A 440 -23.56 27.62 54.48
N THR A 441 -23.26 26.32 54.55
CA THR A 441 -22.39 25.73 55.58
C THR A 441 -20.92 26.13 55.36
N VAL A 442 -20.44 26.08 54.11
CA VAL A 442 -19.06 26.49 53.77
C VAL A 442 -18.84 27.99 53.99
N ASN A 443 -19.86 28.83 53.78
CA ASN A 443 -19.76 30.27 54.04
C ASN A 443 -19.87 30.64 55.53
N GLN A 444 -20.45 29.80 56.38
CA GLN A 444 -20.53 30.04 57.83
C GLN A 444 -19.22 29.66 58.56
N ASP A 445 -18.49 28.66 58.09
CA ASP A 445 -17.27 28.17 58.74
C ASP A 445 -15.97 28.82 58.23
N CYS A 446 -16.03 29.63 57.16
CA CYS A 446 -14.88 30.34 56.60
C CYS A 446 -14.83 31.83 57.01
N VAL A 447 -15.10 32.18 58.28
CA VAL A 447 -14.73 33.49 58.83
C VAL A 447 -13.34 33.37 59.46
N TRP A 448 -12.30 33.58 58.66
CA TRP A 448 -10.94 33.73 59.17
C TRP A 448 -10.82 35.01 59.99
N PRO A 449 -10.23 34.99 61.20
CA PRO A 449 -9.94 36.21 61.94
C PRO A 449 -8.87 37.00 61.18
N ALA A 450 -9.21 38.23 60.79
CA ALA A 450 -8.30 39.16 60.15
C ALA A 450 -7.06 39.40 61.04
N VAL A 451 -5.88 39.00 60.56
CA VAL A 451 -4.60 39.37 61.15
C VAL A 451 -4.24 40.78 60.64
N PRO A 452 -4.02 41.77 61.51
CA PRO A 452 -3.68 43.11 61.06
C PRO A 452 -2.18 43.23 60.80
N GLY A 453 -1.85 43.60 59.55
CA GLY A 453 -0.69 44.42 59.25
C GLY A 453 0.59 43.66 58.86
N HIS A 454 0.91 43.70 57.57
CA HIS A 454 2.23 44.16 57.13
C HIS A 454 2.13 44.65 55.68
N ALA A 455 2.29 45.96 55.51
CA ALA A 455 2.60 46.57 54.23
C ALA A 455 4.11 46.43 53.97
N VAL A 456 4.48 45.88 52.81
CA VAL A 456 5.79 46.10 52.19
C VAL A 456 5.53 46.30 50.69
N ARG A 457 6.22 47.31 50.15
CA ARG A 457 6.12 47.85 48.78
C ARG A 457 6.31 46.83 47.68
#